data_AF-A0A5R9KJI1-F1
#
_entry.id   AF-A0A5R9KJI1-F1
#
_cell.length_a   1.000
_cell.length_b   1.000
_cell.length_c   1.000
_cell.angle_alpha   90.00
_cell.angle_beta   90.00
_cell.angle_gamma   90.00
#
_symmetry.space_group_name_H-M   'P 1'
#
loop_
_entity.id
_entity.type
_entity.pdbx_description
1 polymer ?
#
loop_
_entity_poly.entity_id
_entity_poly.type
_entity_poly.pdbx_seq_one_letter_code
_entity_poly.pdbx_strand_id
1 'polypeptide(L)' 'MSAFYVMIITSLFIAAAFLSAFIWSVKKGHYDDDYTPSIRILLDDPVSEKSNRKDK' A
#
# COMPACT_ATOMS: atom_id res chain seq x y z
N MET A 1 34.45 6.11 25.67
CA MET A 1 33.47 5.20 26.29
C MET A 1 32.02 5.72 26.28
N SER A 2 31.75 7.01 26.00
CA SER A 2 30.39 7.55 25.91
C SER A 2 29.70 7.35 24.55
N ALA A 3 30.46 7.33 23.44
CA ALA A 3 29.92 7.23 22.09
C ALA A 3 29.12 5.93 21.83
N PHE A 4 29.46 4.83 22.49
CA PHE A 4 28.74 3.56 22.37
C PHE A 4 27.28 3.67 22.83
N TYR A 5 27.01 4.39 23.92
CA TYR A 5 25.65 4.58 24.41
C TYR A 5 24.79 5.36 23.40
N VAL A 6 25.37 6.38 22.76
CA VAL A 6 24.70 7.14 21.71
C VAL A 6 24.37 6.24 20.52
N MET A 7 25.33 5.43 20.06
CA MET A 7 25.10 4.53 18.92
C MET A 7 24.01 3.49 19.19
N ILE A 8 23.94 2.93 20.41
CA ILE A 8 22.91 1.95 20.78
C ILE A 8 21.52 2.59 20.80
N ILE A 9 21.39 3.79 21.38
CA ILE A 9 20.10 4.49 21.44
C ILE A 9 19.64 4.88 20.03
N THR A 10 20.55 5.44 19.22
CA THR A 10 20.24 5.84 17.85
C THR A 10 19.87 4.65 16.98
N SER A 11 20.54 3.49 17.11
CA SER A 11 20.21 2.30 16.32
C SER A 11 18.83 1.73 16.67
N LEU A 12 18.51 1.65 17.98
CA LEU A 12 17.18 1.25 18.45
C LEU A 12 16.09 2.22 17.97
N PHE A 13 16.37 3.53 18.01
CA PHE A 13 15.42 4.55 17.56
C PHE A 13 15.12 4.40 16.07
N ILE A 14 16.15 4.24 15.23
CA ILE A 14 15.99 4.03 13.79
C ILE A 14 15.19 2.74 13.52
N ALA A 15 15.52 1.64 14.21
CA ALA A 15 14.81 0.38 14.05
C ALA A 15 13.33 0.50 14.43
N ALA A 16 13.01 1.15 15.54
CA ALA A 16 11.63 1.39 15.97
C ALA A 16 10.87 2.28 14.98
N ALA A 17 11.49 3.36 14.50
CA ALA A 17 10.89 4.25 13.51
C ALA A 17 10.55 3.51 12.20
N PHE A 18 11.49 2.69 11.70
CA PHE A 18 11.26 1.86 10.52
C PHE A 18 10.13 0.84 10.74
N LEU A 19 10.11 0.18 11.90
CA LEU A 19 9.06 -0.79 12.22
C LEU A 19 7.68 -0.13 12.31
N SER A 20 7.57 1.05 12.95
CA SER A 20 6.31 1.80 13.03
C SER A 20 5.84 2.25 11.65
N ALA A 21 6.75 2.76 10.80
CA ALA A 21 6.43 3.15 9.44
C ALA A 21 5.98 1.94 8.59
N PHE A 22 6.64 0.79 8.76
CA PHE A 22 6.27 -0.45 8.09
C PHE A 22 4.86 -0.91 8.47
N ILE A 23 4.54 -0.97 9.76
CA ILE A 23 3.20 -1.35 10.25
C ILE A 23 2.14 -0.38 9.73
N TRP A 24 2.42 0.92 9.73
CA TRP A 24 1.50 1.92 9.18
C TRP A 24 1.26 1.73 7.68
N SER A 25 2.32 1.46 6.90
CA SER A 25 2.24 1.20 5.46
C SER A 25 1.35 -0.01 5.15
N VAL A 26 1.57 -1.12 5.85
CA VAL A 26 0.79 -2.37 5.67
C VAL A 26 -0.66 -2.15 6.07
N LYS A 27 -0.92 -1.47 7.20
CA LYS A 27 -2.29 -1.21 7.67
C LYS A 27 -3.07 -0.27 6.76
N LYS A 28 -2.39 0.60 6.01
CA LYS A 28 -3.03 1.58 5.13
C LYS A 28 -3.50 0.98 3.79
N GLY A 29 -3.32 -0.32 3.56
CA GLY A 29 -3.83 -0.97 2.35
C GLY A 29 -3.13 -0.50 1.08
N HIS A 30 -1.91 0.04 1.19
CA HIS A 30 -1.11 0.42 0.02
C HIS A 30 -0.73 -0.79 -0.86
N TYR A 31 -1.05 -2.01 -0.42
CA TYR A 31 -0.90 -3.27 -1.14
C TYR A 31 -2.23 -3.79 -1.71
N ASP A 32 -3.34 -3.08 -1.58
CA ASP A 32 -4.66 -3.59 -1.99
C ASP A 32 -4.86 -3.63 -3.52
N ASP A 33 -3.91 -3.10 -4.30
CA ASP A 33 -3.91 -3.16 -5.76
C ASP A 33 -3.11 -4.36 -6.29
N ASP A 34 -3.48 -5.54 -5.83
CA ASP A 34 -2.95 -6.82 -6.33
C ASP A 34 -3.50 -7.16 -7.74
N TYR A 35 -4.48 -6.38 -8.23
CA TYR A 35 -5.15 -6.61 -9.50
C TYR A 35 -4.60 -5.68 -10.59
N THR A 36 -3.75 -6.23 -11.43
CA THR A 36 -2.99 -5.45 -12.42
C THR A 36 -3.93 -4.69 -13.37
N PRO A 37 -3.61 -3.43 -13.76
CA PRO A 37 -4.45 -2.62 -14.63
C PRO A 37 -4.78 -3.31 -15.96
N SER A 38 -3.85 -4.11 -16.48
CA SER A 38 -4.04 -4.90 -17.69
C SER A 38 -5.16 -5.94 -17.58
N ILE A 39 -5.35 -6.55 -16.40
CA ILE A 39 -6.42 -7.52 -16.16
C ILE A 39 -7.76 -6.81 -15.97
N ARG A 40 -7.77 -5.72 -15.20
CA ARG A 40 -8.96 -4.88 -15.01
C ARG A 40 -9.53 -4.39 -16.36
N ILE A 41 -8.67 -3.87 -17.24
CA ILE A 41 -9.08 -3.35 -18.55
C ILE A 41 -9.54 -4.46 -19.51
N LEU A 42 -9.02 -5.69 -19.36
CA LEU A 42 -9.33 -6.81 -20.24
C LEU A 42 -10.56 -7.62 -19.79
N LEU A 43 -10.82 -7.68 -18.48
CA LEU A 43 -11.89 -8.48 -17.88
C LEU A 43 -13.09 -7.65 -17.43
N ASP A 44 -12.92 -6.37 -17.11
CA ASP A 44 -14.04 -5.50 -16.80
C ASP A 44 -14.68 -5.02 -18.11
N ASP A 45 -15.94 -5.41 -18.33
CA ASP A 45 -16.76 -4.84 -19.40
C ASP A 45 -16.79 -3.30 -19.24
N PRO A 46 -16.56 -2.51 -20.30
CA PRO A 46 -16.76 -1.07 -20.24
C PRO A 46 -18.22 -0.81 -19.85
N VAL A 47 -18.42 -0.23 -18.67
CA VAL A 47 -19.73 0.07 -18.06
C VAL A 47 -20.61 0.96 -18.96
N SER A 48 -20.04 1.57 -20.00
CA SER A 48 -20.73 2.46 -20.93
C SER A 48 -21.81 1.81 -21.81
N GLU A 49 -21.89 0.49 -21.93
CA GLU A 49 -22.89 -0.15 -22.83
C GLU A 49 -24.16 -0.68 -22.16
N LYS A 50 -24.21 -0.84 -20.83
CA LYS A 50 -25.36 -1.49 -20.17
C LYS A 50 -26.50 -0.53 -19.79
N SER A 51 -26.32 0.79 -19.93
CA SER A 51 -27.37 1.79 -19.62
C SER A 51 -28.32 2.13 -20.78
N ASN A 52 -28.06 1.68 -22.01
CA ASN A 52 -28.84 2.09 -23.19
C ASN A 52 -29.78 1.00 -23.77
N ARG A 53 -29.88 -0.18 -23.12
CA ARG A 53 -30.66 -1.32 -23.63
C ARG A 53 -31.85 -1.74 -22.75
N LYS A 54 -32.20 -0.99 -21.70
CA LYS A 54 -33.34 -1.32 -20.81
C LYS A 54 -34.53 -0.37 -20.85
N ASP A 55 -34.54 0.58 -21.78
CA ASP A 55 -35.71 1.42 -22.07
C ASP A 55 -35.97 1.45 -23.59
N LYS A 56 -36.43 0.33 -24.15
CA LYS A 56 -37.22 0.32 -25.38
C LYS A 56 -38.04 -0.95 -25.53
#